data_AF-A0A2G4EYT6-F1
#
_entry.id   AF-A0A2G4EYT6-F1
#
_cell.length_a   1.000
_cell.length_b   1.000
_cell.length_c   1.000
_cell.angle_alpha   90.00
_cell.angle_beta   90.00
_cell.angle_gamma   90.00
#
_symmetry.space_group_name_H-M   'P 1'
#
loop_
_entity.id
_entity.type
_entity.pdbx_description
1 polymer ?
#
loop_
_entity_poly.entity_id
_entity_poly.type
_entity_poly.pdbx_seq_one_letter_code
_entity_poly.pdbx_strand_id
1 'polypeptide(L)'
;MPHAQFLFLTFAVVGNAVCLIFTNSRNAWILAVLAVLAFAVYAGWKKLLAGVFSAVGAVFLSAFGPQPLRQYLRTIIPAFFWARLTDEMFPNRPTATLRTTQWQFAWSMTQQRPWTGWGLRNFTPLYEAQMHEWLGHPHSLVLMLTAETGIPVTLCFLGLVGWILARGVLLLLNWRSHFPVDTQQQEIEENAISNITNRVICQDVNSGDRLIFFSYLLAFAACTLFNTVDVTLFDFRVNTISWLILAAICGIGHRESGIGNRALGIGHWE
;
A
#
# COMPACT_ATOMS: atom_id res chain seq x y z
N MET A 1 3.74 29.02 -10.37
CA MET A 1 5.15 28.91 -10.83
C MET A 1 5.52 27.44 -11.01
N PRO A 2 5.46 26.89 -12.23
CA PRO A 2 5.65 25.45 -12.50
C PRO A 2 7.04 24.93 -12.08
N HIS A 3 8.07 25.79 -12.09
CA HIS A 3 9.42 25.43 -11.65
C HIS A 3 9.50 25.13 -10.15
N ALA A 4 8.77 25.85 -9.30
CA ALA A 4 8.78 25.61 -7.85
C ALA A 4 8.16 24.25 -7.50
N GLN A 5 7.06 23.90 -8.16
CA GLN A 5 6.40 22.60 -8.00
C GLN A 5 7.30 21.45 -8.48
N PHE A 6 7.92 21.59 -9.66
CA PHE A 6 8.83 20.58 -10.19
C PHE A 6 10.05 20.37 -9.27
N LEU A 7 10.65 21.46 -8.78
CA LEU A 7 11.76 21.40 -7.83
C LEU A 7 11.32 20.70 -6.54
N PHE A 8 10.20 21.11 -5.96
CA PHE A 8 9.65 20.48 -4.75
C PHE A 8 9.43 18.98 -4.92
N LEU A 9 8.79 18.55 -6.02
CA LEU A 9 8.54 17.13 -6.29
C LEU A 9 9.85 16.36 -6.47
N THR A 10 10.84 16.96 -7.13
CA THR A 10 12.16 16.35 -7.30
C THR A 10 12.86 16.17 -5.96
N PHE A 11 12.87 17.20 -5.12
CA PHE A 11 13.42 17.11 -3.75
C PHE A 11 12.67 16.08 -2.91
N ALA A 12 11.34 16.00 -3.03
CA ALA A 12 10.55 15.00 -2.34
C ALA A 12 10.92 13.58 -2.79
N VAL A 13 11.02 13.31 -4.09
CA VAL A 13 11.38 12.00 -4.62
C VAL A 13 12.80 11.60 -4.20
N VAL A 14 13.77 12.50 -4.35
CA VAL A 14 15.16 12.26 -3.94
C VAL A 14 15.25 12.04 -2.43
N GLY A 15 14.59 12.87 -1.64
CA GLY A 15 14.53 12.72 -0.18
C GLY A 15 13.94 11.38 0.24
N ASN A 16 12.83 10.96 -0.38
CA ASN A 16 12.25 9.63 -0.14
C ASN A 16 13.18 8.50 -0.54
N ALA A 17 13.89 8.61 -1.67
CA ALA A 17 14.87 7.61 -2.08
C ALA A 17 16.04 7.50 -1.09
N VAL A 18 16.53 8.64 -0.58
CA VAL A 18 17.56 8.68 0.47
C VAL A 18 17.06 8.05 1.76
N CYS A 19 15.84 8.40 2.21
CA CYS A 19 15.21 7.77 3.37
C CYS A 19 15.03 6.26 3.18
N LEU A 20 14.67 5.81 1.97
CA LEU A 20 14.53 4.39 1.63
C LEU A 20 15.90 3.67 1.65
N ILE A 21 16.98 4.34 1.27
CA ILE A 21 18.33 3.78 1.38
C ILE A 21 18.75 3.62 2.83
N PHE A 22 18.42 4.59 3.69
CA PHE A 22 18.73 4.52 5.10
C PHE A 22 17.79 3.61 5.89
N THR A 23 16.58 3.31 5.38
CA THR A 23 15.72 2.32 6.01
C THR A 23 16.28 0.92 5.74
N ASN A 24 16.77 0.26 6.79
CA ASN A 24 17.20 -1.14 6.72
C ASN A 24 16.01 -2.13 6.61
N SER A 25 14.80 -1.63 6.32
CA SER A 25 13.58 -2.42 6.23
C SER A 25 13.39 -3.04 4.84
N ARG A 26 13.49 -4.38 4.77
CA ARG A 26 13.12 -5.17 3.58
C ARG A 26 11.70 -4.86 3.08
N ASN A 27 10.76 -4.73 4.01
CA ASN A 27 9.35 -4.51 3.72
C ASN A 27 9.12 -3.15 3.02
N ALA A 28 9.87 -2.12 3.42
CA ALA A 28 9.77 -0.78 2.83
C ALA A 28 10.23 -0.78 1.35
N TRP A 29 11.33 -1.47 1.05
CA TRP A 29 11.81 -1.63 -0.33
C TRP A 29 10.81 -2.37 -1.23
N ILE A 30 10.21 -3.45 -0.72
CA ILE A 30 9.19 -4.20 -1.46
C ILE A 30 8.00 -3.31 -1.79
N LEU A 31 7.49 -2.55 -0.81
CA LEU A 31 6.37 -1.64 -1.05
C LEU A 31 6.71 -0.51 -2.01
N ALA A 32 7.92 0.06 -1.94
CA ALA A 32 8.35 1.08 -2.88
C ALA A 32 8.36 0.54 -4.32
N VAL A 33 8.89 -0.68 -4.53
CA VAL A 33 8.86 -1.34 -5.85
C VAL A 33 7.42 -1.60 -6.30
N LEU A 34 6.56 -2.12 -5.43
CA LEU A 34 5.14 -2.36 -5.76
C LEU A 34 4.41 -1.07 -6.12
N ALA A 35 4.66 0.03 -5.42
CA ALA A 35 4.06 1.33 -5.74
C ALA A 35 4.52 1.83 -7.11
N VAL A 36 5.82 1.77 -7.41
CA VAL A 36 6.37 2.15 -8.73
C VAL A 36 5.77 1.29 -9.83
N LEU A 37 5.66 -0.02 -9.62
CA LEU A 37 5.03 -0.94 -10.59
C LEU A 37 3.55 -0.61 -10.79
N ALA A 38 2.80 -0.32 -9.74
CA ALA A 38 1.38 0.03 -9.83
C ALA A 38 1.19 1.32 -10.65
N PHE A 39 1.99 2.36 -10.41
CA PHE A 39 1.98 3.58 -11.23
C PHE A 39 2.41 3.33 -12.67
N ALA A 40 3.40 2.47 -12.90
CA ALA A 40 3.86 2.11 -14.23
C ALA A 40 2.80 1.34 -15.03
N VAL A 41 2.04 0.44 -14.37
CA VAL A 41 0.87 -0.22 -14.96
C VAL A 41 -0.21 0.81 -15.27
N TYR A 42 -0.53 1.70 -14.32
CA TYR A 42 -1.53 2.75 -14.52
C TYR A 42 -1.20 3.67 -15.70
N ALA A 43 0.08 4.05 -15.86
CA ALA A 43 0.56 4.89 -16.95
C ALA A 43 0.81 4.12 -18.28
N GLY A 44 0.71 2.79 -18.29
CA GLY A 44 0.96 1.95 -19.47
C GLY A 44 2.44 1.83 -19.87
N TRP A 45 3.37 2.10 -18.95
CA TRP A 45 4.82 2.15 -19.21
C TRP A 45 5.48 0.76 -19.23
N LYS A 46 5.17 -0.03 -20.26
CA LYS A 46 5.65 -1.42 -20.42
C LYS A 46 7.18 -1.58 -20.36
N LYS A 47 7.95 -0.60 -20.88
CA LYS A 47 9.43 -0.61 -20.83
C LYS A 47 9.95 -0.47 -19.41
N LEU A 48 9.34 0.39 -18.60
CA LEU A 48 9.72 0.57 -17.20
C LEU A 48 9.39 -0.68 -16.40
N LEU A 49 8.22 -1.30 -16.63
CA LEU A 49 7.87 -2.58 -16.02
C LEU A 49 8.92 -3.64 -16.31
N ALA A 50 9.28 -3.84 -17.59
CA ALA A 50 10.31 -4.79 -17.98
C ALA A 50 11.65 -4.51 -17.27
N GLY A 51 12.08 -3.24 -17.24
CA GLY A 51 13.31 -2.85 -16.54
C GLY A 51 13.29 -3.15 -15.04
N VAL A 52 12.21 -2.82 -14.34
CA VAL A 52 12.06 -3.09 -12.90
C VAL A 52 12.05 -4.60 -12.62
N PHE A 53 11.28 -5.39 -13.39
CA PHE A 53 11.27 -6.85 -13.23
C PHE A 53 12.64 -7.48 -13.50
N SER A 54 13.35 -7.02 -14.53
CA SER A 54 14.73 -7.46 -14.80
C SER A 54 15.67 -7.12 -13.66
N ALA A 55 15.60 -5.91 -13.09
CA ALA A 55 16.45 -5.50 -11.97
C ALA A 55 16.16 -6.31 -10.69
N VAL A 56 14.88 -6.47 -10.33
CA VAL A 56 14.46 -7.29 -9.17
C VAL A 56 14.89 -8.74 -9.37
N GLY A 57 14.70 -9.29 -10.57
CA GLY A 57 15.13 -10.65 -10.92
C GLY A 57 16.63 -10.82 -10.81
N ALA A 58 17.43 -9.86 -11.29
CA ALA A 58 18.89 -9.91 -11.19
C ALA A 58 19.36 -9.87 -9.74
N VAL A 59 18.79 -9.00 -8.90
CA VAL A 59 19.07 -8.96 -7.45
C VAL A 59 18.69 -10.28 -6.79
N PHE A 60 17.52 -10.82 -7.09
CA PHE A 60 17.06 -12.11 -6.55
C PHE A 60 17.99 -13.27 -6.94
N LEU A 61 18.40 -13.34 -8.21
CA LEU A 61 19.35 -14.34 -8.70
C LEU A 61 20.75 -14.18 -8.06
N SER A 62 21.18 -12.96 -7.75
CA SER A 62 22.44 -12.75 -7.01
C SER A 62 22.37 -13.16 -5.53
N ALA A 63 21.16 -13.16 -4.95
CA ALA A 63 20.92 -13.62 -3.59
C ALA A 63 20.79 -15.15 -3.52
N PHE A 64 19.96 -15.76 -4.37
CA PHE A 64 19.51 -17.16 -4.26
C PHE A 64 19.79 -18.04 -5.49
N GLY A 65 20.41 -17.51 -6.55
CA GLY A 65 20.64 -18.27 -7.78
C GLY A 65 21.68 -19.39 -7.66
N PRO A 66 21.71 -20.33 -8.63
CA PRO A 66 22.72 -21.39 -8.66
C PRO A 66 24.12 -20.84 -9.02
N GLN A 67 25.18 -21.55 -8.61
CA GLN A 67 26.54 -21.30 -9.11
C GLN A 67 26.69 -21.85 -10.54
N PRO A 68 27.42 -21.18 -11.45
CA PRO A 68 28.29 -20.00 -11.25
C PRO A 68 27.60 -18.64 -11.39
N LEU A 69 26.34 -18.61 -11.85
CA LEU A 69 25.59 -17.38 -12.16
C LEU A 69 25.50 -16.41 -10.97
N ARG A 70 25.23 -16.94 -9.77
CA ARG A 70 25.16 -16.15 -8.53
C ARG A 70 26.43 -15.35 -8.28
N GLN A 71 27.60 -15.96 -8.48
CA GLN A 71 28.88 -15.33 -8.20
C GLN A 71 29.22 -14.25 -9.23
N TYR A 72 28.92 -14.51 -10.51
CA TYR A 72 29.05 -13.51 -11.56
C TYR A 72 28.17 -12.27 -11.29
N LEU A 73 26.90 -12.49 -10.91
CA LEU A 73 25.99 -11.39 -10.59
C LEU A 73 26.41 -10.60 -9.36
N ARG A 74 27.01 -11.23 -8.34
CA ARG A 74 27.54 -10.56 -7.14
C ARG A 74 28.73 -9.63 -7.43
N THR A 75 29.46 -9.86 -8.51
CA THR A 75 30.52 -8.94 -8.97
C THR A 75 29.95 -7.62 -9.50
N ILE A 76 28.76 -7.68 -10.12
CA ILE A 76 28.10 -6.52 -10.72
C ILE A 76 27.17 -5.83 -9.71
N ILE A 77 26.44 -6.61 -8.91
CA ILE A 77 25.40 -6.11 -8.00
C ILE A 77 26.00 -5.90 -6.61
N PRO A 78 25.98 -4.67 -6.06
CA PRO A 78 26.52 -4.38 -4.74
C PRO A 78 25.89 -5.23 -3.63
N ALA A 79 26.72 -5.62 -2.65
CA ALA A 79 26.32 -6.41 -1.49
C ALA A 79 25.10 -5.84 -0.76
N PHE A 80 24.96 -4.52 -0.72
CA PHE A 80 23.81 -3.82 -0.14
C PHE A 80 22.44 -4.37 -0.57
N PHE A 81 22.28 -4.77 -1.84
CA PHE A 81 20.99 -5.22 -2.36
C PHE A 81 20.72 -6.70 -2.07
N TRP A 82 21.69 -7.57 -2.34
CA TRP A 82 21.49 -9.01 -2.21
C TRP A 82 21.72 -9.53 -0.79
N ALA A 83 22.66 -8.94 -0.04
CA ALA A 83 22.95 -9.37 1.33
C ALA A 83 21.85 -8.96 2.32
N ARG A 84 20.92 -8.09 1.89
CA ARG A 84 19.74 -7.71 2.69
C ARG A 84 18.63 -8.76 2.58
N LEU A 85 18.59 -9.49 1.47
CA LEU A 85 17.66 -10.60 1.27
C LEU A 85 18.14 -11.86 1.98
N THR A 86 19.46 -12.06 2.04
CA THR A 86 20.07 -13.13 2.83
C THR A 86 20.30 -12.68 4.28
N ASP A 87 20.49 -13.62 5.21
CA ASP A 87 20.83 -13.28 6.60
C ASP A 87 22.36 -13.13 6.80
N GLU A 88 23.12 -13.01 5.70
CA GLU A 88 24.60 -12.89 5.71
C GLU A 88 25.09 -11.63 6.46
N MET A 89 24.26 -10.58 6.56
CA MET A 89 24.61 -9.35 7.29
C MET A 89 24.46 -9.45 8.82
N PHE A 90 23.78 -10.47 9.36
CA PHE A 90 23.51 -10.58 10.80
C PHE A 90 23.64 -12.02 11.32
N PRO A 91 24.85 -12.62 11.29
CA PRO A 91 25.05 -14.04 11.60
C PRO A 91 24.77 -14.41 13.07
N ASN A 92 24.90 -13.46 14.00
CA ASN A 92 24.80 -13.71 15.45
C ASN A 92 23.51 -13.15 16.09
N ARG A 93 22.42 -13.06 15.32
CA ARG A 93 21.16 -12.51 15.84
C ARG A 93 20.47 -13.53 16.78
N PRO A 94 20.03 -13.14 17.99
CA PRO A 94 19.30 -14.02 18.89
C PRO A 94 18.02 -14.54 18.24
N THR A 95 17.72 -15.83 18.40
CA THR A 95 16.55 -16.48 17.79
C THR A 95 15.22 -15.86 18.23
N ALA A 96 15.12 -15.38 19.47
CA ALA A 96 13.96 -14.65 19.98
C ALA A 96 13.63 -13.35 19.20
N THR A 97 14.62 -12.76 18.52
CA THR A 97 14.41 -11.54 17.72
C THR A 97 14.06 -11.84 16.26
N LEU A 98 14.05 -13.12 15.86
CA LEU A 98 13.70 -13.52 14.51
C LEU A 98 12.19 -13.45 14.31
N ARG A 99 11.76 -12.80 13.22
CA ARG A 99 10.34 -12.77 12.82
C ARG A 99 9.76 -14.16 12.63
N THR A 100 10.55 -15.11 12.11
CA THR A 100 10.12 -16.51 11.98
C THR A 100 9.73 -17.12 13.31
N THR A 101 10.55 -16.93 14.34
CA THR A 101 10.27 -17.41 15.71
C THR A 101 9.08 -16.70 16.33
N GLN A 102 8.96 -15.38 16.16
CA GLN A 102 7.80 -14.60 16.62
C GLN A 102 6.50 -15.05 15.95
N TRP A 103 6.54 -15.30 14.64
CA TRP A 103 5.38 -15.74 13.87
C TRP A 103 4.97 -17.17 14.21
N GLN A 104 5.93 -18.06 14.41
CA GLN A 104 5.67 -19.43 14.88
C GLN A 104 5.02 -19.42 16.27
N PHE A 105 5.52 -18.58 17.18
CA PHE A 105 4.92 -18.44 18.49
C PHE A 105 3.49 -17.88 18.42
N ALA A 106 3.26 -16.79 17.69
CA ALA A 106 1.92 -16.24 17.50
C ALA A 106 0.96 -17.26 16.86
N TRP A 107 1.45 -18.02 15.88
CA TRP A 107 0.68 -19.10 15.28
C TRP A 107 0.33 -20.21 16.29
N SER A 108 1.28 -20.58 17.15
CA SER A 108 1.03 -21.55 18.22
C SER A 108 -0.02 -21.07 19.23
N MET A 109 -0.06 -19.76 19.51
CA MET A 109 -1.10 -19.15 20.35
C MET A 109 -2.48 -19.29 19.67
N THR A 110 -2.57 -18.98 18.38
CA THR A 110 -3.79 -19.14 17.57
C THR A 110 -4.26 -20.60 17.59
N GLN A 111 -3.36 -21.57 17.44
CA GLN A 111 -3.71 -22.99 17.48
C GLN A 111 -4.28 -23.43 18.84
N GLN A 112 -3.79 -22.85 19.94
CA GLN A 112 -4.27 -23.16 21.29
C GLN A 112 -5.67 -22.60 21.57
N ARG A 113 -5.99 -21.41 21.04
CA ARG A 113 -7.29 -20.74 21.24
C ARG A 113 -7.83 -20.11 19.95
N PRO A 114 -8.24 -20.92 18.96
CA PRO A 114 -8.56 -20.42 17.62
C PRO A 114 -9.81 -19.54 17.57
N TRP A 115 -10.75 -19.72 18.49
CA TRP A 115 -12.03 -19.00 18.47
C TRP A 115 -11.98 -17.65 19.18
N THR A 116 -11.37 -17.60 20.37
CA THR A 116 -11.39 -16.43 21.25
C THR A 116 -10.03 -15.74 21.39
N GLY A 117 -8.94 -16.41 21.00
CA GLY A 117 -7.59 -15.94 21.24
C GLY A 117 -7.22 -15.92 22.72
N TRP A 118 -6.09 -15.26 23.00
CA TRP A 118 -5.54 -15.11 24.35
C TRP A 118 -5.97 -13.82 25.06
N GLY A 119 -6.68 -12.92 24.39
CA GLY A 119 -6.98 -11.57 24.87
C GLY A 119 -5.97 -10.55 24.32
N LEU A 120 -6.43 -9.30 24.18
CA LEU A 120 -5.60 -8.21 23.66
C LEU A 120 -4.37 -7.96 24.54
N ARG A 121 -3.24 -7.70 23.90
CA ARG A 121 -1.93 -7.45 24.53
C ARG A 121 -1.34 -8.62 25.33
N ASN A 122 -1.85 -9.84 25.16
CA ASN A 122 -1.28 -11.01 25.82
C ASN A 122 -0.09 -11.64 25.06
N PHE A 123 0.20 -11.20 23.82
CA PHE A 123 1.39 -11.70 23.12
C PHE A 123 2.68 -11.42 23.91
N THR A 124 2.94 -10.17 24.29
CA THR A 124 4.20 -9.76 24.95
C THR A 124 4.50 -10.53 26.23
N PRO A 125 3.59 -10.60 27.22
CA PRO A 125 3.89 -11.31 28.46
C PRO A 125 4.08 -12.82 28.25
N LEU A 126 3.35 -13.43 27.32
CA LEU A 126 3.49 -14.86 27.01
C LEU A 126 4.80 -15.15 26.25
N TYR A 127 5.21 -14.25 25.35
CA TYR A 127 6.47 -14.37 24.61
C TYR A 127 7.67 -14.23 25.54
N GLU A 128 7.65 -13.23 26.42
CA GLU A 128 8.70 -12.99 27.42
C GLU A 128 8.83 -14.16 28.39
N ALA A 129 7.71 -14.73 28.85
CA ALA A 129 7.72 -15.91 29.72
C ALA A 129 8.38 -17.14 29.08
N GLN A 130 8.24 -17.33 27.75
CA GLN A 130 8.80 -18.48 27.04
C GLN A 130 10.22 -18.24 26.51
N MET A 131 10.51 -17.04 26.02
CA MET A 131 11.75 -16.73 25.30
C MET A 131 12.76 -15.94 26.14
N HIS A 132 12.38 -15.55 27.36
CA HIS A 132 13.18 -14.73 28.29
C HIS A 132 13.65 -13.39 27.70
N GLU A 133 12.96 -12.91 26.67
CA GLU A 133 13.28 -11.69 25.94
C GLU A 133 11.98 -10.91 25.72
N TRP A 134 12.00 -9.63 26.08
CA TRP A 134 10.84 -8.77 25.95
C TRP A 134 10.63 -8.36 24.48
N LEU A 135 9.41 -8.56 23.97
CA LEU A 135 9.05 -8.19 22.61
C LEU A 135 7.65 -7.58 22.53
N GLY A 136 7.54 -6.40 21.93
CA GLY A 136 6.31 -5.60 21.96
C GLY A 136 5.13 -6.18 21.16
N HIS A 137 5.37 -6.86 20.04
CA HIS A 137 4.33 -7.47 19.21
C HIS A 137 4.94 -8.41 18.16
N PRO A 138 4.22 -9.43 17.67
CA PRO A 138 4.69 -10.18 16.53
C PRO A 138 4.64 -9.23 15.34
N HIS A 139 5.69 -9.17 14.51
CA HIS A 139 5.75 -8.31 13.33
C HIS A 139 4.81 -8.81 12.20
N SER A 140 3.51 -8.91 12.48
CA SER A 140 2.41 -9.21 11.56
C SER A 140 1.09 -8.95 12.30
N LEU A 141 0.32 -7.94 11.86
CA LEU A 141 -0.97 -7.60 12.46
C LEU A 141 -1.95 -8.76 12.40
N VAL A 142 -1.93 -9.52 11.30
CA VAL A 142 -2.82 -10.68 11.11
C VAL A 142 -2.52 -11.75 12.16
N LEU A 143 -1.25 -12.12 12.34
CA LEU A 143 -0.88 -13.11 13.35
C LEU A 143 -1.18 -12.60 14.75
N MET A 144 -0.92 -11.32 15.04
CA MET A 144 -1.28 -10.69 16.31
C MET A 144 -2.78 -10.81 16.60
N LEU A 145 -3.63 -10.41 15.64
CA LEU A 145 -5.08 -10.46 15.82
C LEU A 145 -5.59 -11.89 15.96
N THR A 146 -5.09 -12.83 15.17
CA THR A 146 -5.51 -14.24 15.31
C THR A 146 -5.11 -14.83 16.67
N ALA A 147 -3.94 -14.48 17.18
CA ALA A 147 -3.45 -14.94 18.47
C ALA A 147 -4.21 -14.30 19.65
N GLU A 148 -4.56 -13.01 19.55
CA GLU A 148 -5.13 -12.24 20.65
C GLU A 148 -6.66 -12.21 20.66
N THR A 149 -7.31 -12.12 19.50
CA THR A 149 -8.78 -12.00 19.38
C THR A 149 -9.45 -13.24 18.76
N GLY A 150 -8.65 -14.14 18.20
CA GLY A 150 -9.13 -15.34 17.52
C GLY A 150 -9.37 -15.15 16.02
N ILE A 151 -9.55 -16.28 15.33
CA ILE A 151 -9.77 -16.37 13.89
C ILE A 151 -11.08 -15.67 13.46
N PRO A 152 -12.24 -15.84 14.14
CA PRO A 152 -13.49 -15.23 13.69
C PRO A 152 -13.44 -13.71 13.63
N VAL A 153 -12.91 -13.07 14.68
CA VAL A 153 -12.78 -11.61 14.76
C VAL A 153 -11.79 -11.10 13.72
N THR A 154 -10.66 -11.80 13.55
CA THR A 154 -9.65 -11.43 12.55
C THR A 154 -10.20 -11.54 11.13
N LEU A 155 -10.93 -12.61 10.81
CA LEU A 155 -11.56 -12.79 9.50
C LEU A 155 -12.62 -11.71 9.23
N CYS A 156 -13.41 -11.33 10.23
CA CYS A 156 -14.35 -10.23 10.11
C CYS A 156 -13.64 -8.92 9.76
N PHE A 157 -12.56 -8.59 10.48
CA PHE A 157 -11.74 -7.41 10.21
C PHE A 157 -11.12 -7.43 8.81
N LEU A 158 -10.51 -8.55 8.42
CA LEU A 158 -9.93 -8.73 7.08
C LEU A 158 -11.00 -8.66 5.98
N GLY A 159 -12.19 -9.19 6.24
CA GLY A 159 -13.34 -9.10 5.35
C GLY A 159 -13.77 -7.65 5.12
N LEU A 160 -13.83 -6.83 6.18
CA LEU A 160 -14.16 -5.41 6.08
C LEU A 160 -13.11 -4.65 5.26
N VAL A 161 -11.82 -4.82 5.58
CA VAL A 161 -10.73 -4.15 4.85
C VAL A 161 -10.69 -4.59 3.38
N GLY A 162 -10.82 -5.89 3.14
CA GLY A 162 -10.89 -6.46 1.79
C GLY A 162 -12.09 -5.96 0.99
N TRP A 163 -13.25 -5.80 1.64
CA TRP A 163 -14.44 -5.22 1.03
C TRP A 163 -14.23 -3.77 0.58
N ILE A 164 -13.61 -2.93 1.43
CA ILE A 164 -13.28 -1.54 1.07
C ILE A 164 -12.35 -1.51 -0.15
N LEU A 165 -11.29 -2.32 -0.16
CA LEU A 165 -10.37 -2.43 -1.28
C LEU A 165 -11.07 -2.89 -2.56
N ALA A 166 -11.92 -3.93 -2.47
CA ALA A 166 -12.66 -4.45 -3.61
C ALA A 166 -13.60 -3.38 -4.20
N ARG A 167 -14.35 -2.66 -3.35
CA ARG A 167 -15.21 -1.55 -3.78
C ARG A 167 -14.41 -0.44 -4.45
N GLY A 168 -13.24 -0.08 -3.90
CA GLY A 168 -12.35 0.91 -4.48
C GLY A 168 -11.83 0.49 -5.86
N VAL A 169 -11.40 -0.76 -6.02
CA VAL A 169 -10.95 -1.29 -7.32
C VAL A 169 -12.09 -1.33 -8.33
N LEU A 170 -13.28 -1.81 -7.94
CA LEU A 170 -14.44 -1.83 -8.82
C LEU A 170 -14.84 -0.43 -9.29
N LEU A 171 -14.77 0.57 -8.41
CA LEU A 171 -15.01 1.97 -8.77
C LEU A 171 -13.97 2.49 -9.77
N LEU A 172 -12.69 2.13 -9.59
CA LEU A 172 -11.62 2.52 -10.51
C LEU A 172 -11.75 1.88 -11.90
N LEU A 173 -12.23 0.64 -11.97
CA LEU A 173 -12.48 -0.08 -13.22
C LEU A 173 -13.70 0.47 -13.97
N ASN A 174 -14.76 0.79 -13.23
CA ASN A 174 -16.02 1.33 -13.77
C ASN A 174 -16.07 2.87 -13.74
N TRP A 175 -14.91 3.52 -13.68
CA TRP A 175 -14.81 4.97 -13.48
C TRP A 175 -15.61 5.75 -14.53
N ARG A 176 -15.46 5.40 -15.81
CA ARG A 176 -16.10 6.10 -16.93
C ARG A 176 -17.62 5.93 -16.95
N SER A 177 -18.14 4.84 -16.41
CA SER A 177 -19.59 4.60 -16.36
C SER A 177 -20.26 5.32 -15.18
N HIS A 178 -19.53 5.59 -14.09
CA HIS A 178 -20.06 6.32 -12.94
C HIS A 178 -19.94 7.84 -13.07
N PHE A 179 -18.93 8.31 -13.80
CA PHE A 179 -18.72 9.73 -14.09
C PHE A 179 -18.80 9.98 -15.59
N PRO A 180 -20.00 9.83 -16.20
CA PRO A 180 -20.20 10.26 -17.57
C PRO A 180 -19.92 11.76 -17.63
N VAL A 181 -19.12 12.19 -18.62
CA VAL A 181 -18.94 13.60 -18.91
C VAL A 181 -20.30 14.14 -19.31
N ASP A 182 -20.91 14.93 -18.42
CA ASP A 182 -22.26 15.44 -18.63
C ASP A 182 -22.23 16.37 -19.84
N THR A 183 -22.75 15.87 -20.96
CA THR A 183 -22.78 16.60 -22.24
C THR A 183 -24.14 17.30 -22.41
N GLN A 184 -25.05 17.19 -21.43
CA GLN A 184 -26.45 17.57 -21.61
C GLN A 184 -26.84 18.99 -21.19
N GLN A 185 -25.92 19.83 -20.70
CA GLN A 185 -26.26 21.21 -20.33
C GLN A 185 -25.65 22.27 -21.26
N GLN A 186 -25.79 22.07 -22.57
CA GLN A 186 -25.44 23.07 -23.58
C GLN A 186 -26.42 23.07 -24.76
N GLU A 187 -27.70 23.31 -24.48
CA GLU A 187 -28.51 24.12 -25.40
C GLU A 187 -28.41 25.57 -24.94
N ILE A 188 -27.45 26.30 -25.53
CA ILE A 188 -27.54 27.68 -26.02
C ILE A 188 -26.18 27.93 -26.70
N GLU A 189 -26.23 28.17 -28.01
CA GLU A 189 -25.12 28.59 -28.87
C GLU A 189 -24.26 29.69 -28.23
N GLU A 190 -22.93 29.53 -28.14
CA GLU A 190 -22.02 30.02 -29.19
C GLU A 190 -20.55 29.68 -28.91
N ASN A 191 -19.81 29.45 -30.00
CA ASN A 191 -18.39 29.12 -30.16
C ASN A 191 -18.01 27.63 -30.10
N ALA A 192 -17.73 27.03 -31.27
CA ALA A 192 -17.10 25.72 -31.38
C ALA A 192 -15.81 25.59 -30.54
N ILE A 193 -15.09 26.71 -30.35
CA ILE A 193 -13.90 26.80 -29.51
C ILE A 193 -14.28 26.63 -28.03
N SER A 194 -15.35 27.26 -27.52
CA SER A 194 -15.77 27.12 -26.12
C SER A 194 -16.21 25.67 -25.81
N ASN A 195 -16.90 25.02 -26.74
CA ASN A 195 -17.30 23.61 -26.61
C ASN A 195 -16.09 22.66 -26.61
N ILE A 196 -15.09 22.90 -27.47
CA ILE A 196 -13.85 22.12 -27.48
C ILE A 196 -13.07 22.36 -26.17
N THR A 197 -12.94 23.60 -25.72
CA THR A 197 -12.27 23.96 -24.47
C THR A 197 -12.96 23.31 -23.27
N ASN A 198 -14.29 23.38 -23.17
CA ASN A 198 -15.06 22.73 -22.10
C ASN A 198 -14.90 21.21 -22.10
N ARG A 199 -14.95 20.56 -23.28
CA ARG A 199 -14.72 19.11 -23.39
C ARG A 199 -13.30 18.72 -22.97
N VAL A 200 -12.29 19.48 -23.36
CA VAL A 200 -10.89 19.24 -22.97
C VAL A 200 -10.71 19.42 -21.47
N ILE A 201 -11.27 20.48 -20.87
CA ILE A 201 -11.20 20.74 -19.42
C ILE A 201 -11.90 19.61 -18.64
N CYS A 202 -13.12 19.23 -19.00
CA CYS A 202 -13.85 18.16 -18.30
C CYS A 202 -13.14 16.80 -18.40
N GLN A 203 -12.51 16.50 -19.54
CA GLN A 203 -11.75 15.27 -19.73
C GLN A 203 -10.44 15.27 -18.91
N ASP A 204 -9.76 16.41 -18.80
CA ASP A 204 -8.56 16.57 -17.99
C ASP A 204 -8.87 16.47 -16.49
N VAL A 205 -9.93 17.13 -16.03
CA VAL A 205 -10.41 17.05 -14.64
C VAL A 205 -10.78 15.61 -14.27
N ASN A 206 -11.57 14.92 -15.09
CA ASN A 206 -11.97 13.52 -14.85
C ASN A 206 -10.75 12.57 -14.82
N SER A 207 -9.74 12.82 -15.66
CA SER A 207 -8.48 12.06 -15.65
C SER A 207 -7.64 12.34 -14.40
N GLY A 208 -7.65 13.59 -13.92
CA GLY A 208 -7.01 14.02 -12.69
C GLY A 208 -7.63 13.39 -11.44
N ASP A 209 -8.97 13.44 -11.32
CA ASP A 209 -9.70 12.87 -10.18
C ASP A 209 -9.50 11.35 -10.10
N ARG A 210 -9.50 10.66 -11.26
CA ARG A 210 -9.19 9.23 -11.34
C ARG A 210 -7.79 8.90 -10.83
N LEU A 211 -6.80 9.72 -11.20
CA LEU A 211 -5.41 9.53 -10.77
C LEU A 211 -5.24 9.80 -9.27
N ILE A 212 -5.91 10.82 -8.73
CA ILE A 212 -5.93 11.12 -7.30
C ILE A 212 -6.55 9.95 -6.54
N PHE A 213 -7.71 9.47 -6.98
CA PHE A 213 -8.38 8.33 -6.37
C PHE A 213 -7.52 7.05 -6.42
N PHE A 214 -6.91 6.76 -7.58
CA PHE A 214 -5.96 5.66 -7.72
C PHE A 214 -4.80 5.76 -6.71
N SER A 215 -4.24 6.95 -6.55
CA SER A 215 -3.11 7.19 -5.64
C SER A 215 -3.48 6.92 -4.18
N TYR A 216 -4.67 7.36 -3.75
CA TYR A 216 -5.16 7.07 -2.40
C TYR A 216 -5.48 5.58 -2.20
N LEU A 217 -6.13 4.94 -3.17
CA LEU A 217 -6.43 3.51 -3.12
C LEU A 217 -5.14 2.68 -3.04
N LEU A 218 -4.12 3.04 -3.82
CA LEU A 218 -2.82 2.39 -3.80
C LEU A 218 -2.12 2.60 -2.45
N ALA A 219 -2.16 3.80 -1.89
CA ALA A 219 -1.58 4.08 -0.58
C ALA A 219 -2.26 3.25 0.53
N PHE A 220 -3.59 3.17 0.50
CA PHE A 220 -4.36 2.35 1.44
C PHE A 220 -4.05 0.84 1.28
N ALA A 221 -3.96 0.35 0.04
CA ALA A 221 -3.57 -1.02 -0.25
C ALA A 221 -2.13 -1.33 0.23
N ALA A 222 -1.19 -0.41 0.01
CA ALA A 222 0.18 -0.55 0.48
C ALA A 222 0.26 -0.59 2.02
N CYS A 223 -0.49 0.26 2.72
CA CYS A 223 -0.58 0.23 4.18
C CYS A 223 -1.20 -1.08 4.69
N THR A 224 -2.25 -1.57 4.02
CA THR A 224 -2.88 -2.85 4.34
C THR A 224 -1.89 -4.01 4.17
N LEU A 225 -1.19 -4.06 3.05
CA LEU A 225 -0.16 -5.07 2.77
C LEU A 225 0.99 -5.00 3.78
N PHE A 226 1.43 -3.79 4.17
CA PHE A 226 2.48 -3.64 5.17
C PHE A 226 2.10 -4.28 6.51
N ASN A 227 0.84 -4.12 6.93
CA ASN A 227 0.33 -4.71 8.17
C ASN A 227 0.29 -6.26 8.15
N THR A 228 0.46 -6.91 6.99
CA THR A 228 0.59 -8.38 6.94
C THR A 228 1.97 -8.87 7.41
N VAL A 229 3.00 -8.03 7.26
CA VAL A 229 4.41 -8.35 7.51
C VAL A 229 5.07 -7.46 8.58
N ASP A 230 4.28 -6.57 9.19
CA ASP A 230 4.63 -5.75 10.35
C ASP A 230 3.37 -5.27 11.08
N VAL A 231 3.52 -4.55 12.19
CA VAL A 231 2.39 -3.92 12.90
C VAL A 231 2.60 -2.42 12.94
N THR A 232 1.80 -1.68 12.16
CA THR A 232 1.85 -0.20 12.16
C THR A 232 0.82 0.44 13.06
N LEU A 233 -0.10 -0.35 13.60
CA LEU A 233 -1.17 0.13 14.47
C LEU A 233 -0.63 0.92 15.67
N PHE A 234 0.50 0.47 16.23
CA PHE A 234 1.14 1.13 17.38
C PHE A 234 2.05 2.30 16.99
N ASP A 235 2.33 2.48 15.70
CA ASP A 235 3.00 3.68 15.20
C ASP A 235 1.94 4.75 14.94
N PHE A 236 1.85 5.72 15.84
CA PHE A 236 0.90 6.82 15.73
C PHE A 236 0.99 7.55 14.38
N ARG A 237 2.20 7.73 13.83
CA ARG A 237 2.40 8.50 12.59
C ARG A 237 1.79 7.75 11.40
N VAL A 238 2.11 6.46 11.27
CA VAL A 238 1.61 5.63 10.17
C VAL A 238 0.12 5.36 10.30
N ASN A 239 -0.37 5.14 11.53
CA ASN A 239 -1.78 4.94 11.80
C ASN A 239 -2.60 6.18 11.45
N THR A 240 -2.20 7.38 11.91
CA THR A 240 -2.89 8.63 11.58
C THR A 240 -2.95 8.90 10.07
N ILE A 241 -1.86 8.64 9.33
CA ILE A 241 -1.84 8.78 7.87
C ILE A 241 -2.86 7.84 7.21
N SER A 242 -2.97 6.60 7.70
CA SER A 242 -3.94 5.63 7.18
C SER A 242 -5.39 6.11 7.36
N TRP A 243 -5.71 6.70 8.51
CA TRP A 243 -7.03 7.28 8.77
C TRP A 243 -7.32 8.52 7.93
N LEU A 244 -6.33 9.39 7.71
CA LEU A 244 -6.47 10.55 6.84
C LEU A 244 -6.71 10.14 5.38
N ILE A 245 -6.02 9.11 4.90
CA ILE A 245 -6.23 8.56 3.57
C ILE A 245 -7.65 7.97 3.44
N LEU A 246 -8.11 7.20 4.43
CA LEU A 246 -9.48 6.67 4.45
C LEU A 246 -10.53 7.78 4.41
N ALA A 247 -10.34 8.84 5.21
CA ALA A 247 -11.21 10.00 5.21
C ALA A 247 -11.23 10.72 3.85
N ALA A 248 -10.07 10.85 3.19
CA ALA A 248 -9.97 11.42 1.86
C ALA A 248 -10.70 10.57 0.80
N ILE A 249 -10.54 9.25 0.81
CA ILE A 249 -11.25 8.32 -0.07
C ILE A 249 -12.76 8.43 0.13
N CYS A 250 -13.21 8.44 1.38
CA CYS A 250 -14.62 8.60 1.73
C CYS A 250 -15.18 9.95 1.26
N GLY A 251 -14.44 11.04 1.48
CA GLY A 251 -14.82 12.39 1.07
C GLY A 251 -14.97 12.54 -0.45
N ILE A 252 -14.06 11.96 -1.23
CA ILE A 252 -14.16 11.95 -2.70
C ILE A 252 -15.42 11.19 -3.13
N GLY A 253 -15.66 9.98 -2.57
CA GLY A 253 -16.85 9.20 -2.90
C GLY A 253 -18.17 9.95 -2.62
N HIS A 254 -18.25 10.69 -1.51
CA HIS A 254 -19.43 11.49 -1.18
C HIS A 254 -19.59 12.74 -2.06
N ARG A 255 -18.50 13.44 -2.39
CA ARG A 255 -18.55 14.62 -3.25
C ARG A 255 -19.12 14.28 -4.62
N GLU A 256 -18.64 13.19 -5.19
CA GLU A 256 -19.07 12.66 -6.48
C GLU A 256 -20.54 12.20 -6.47
N SER A 257 -20.97 11.50 -5.41
CA SER A 257 -22.37 11.09 -5.24
C SER A 257 -23.33 12.28 -5.07
N GLY A 258 -22.87 13.34 -4.38
CA GLY A 258 -23.63 14.57 -4.16
C GLY A 258 -23.71 15.50 -5.38
N ILE A 259 -22.78 15.37 -6.33
CA ILE A 259 -22.86 16.03 -7.64
C ILE A 259 -23.88 15.28 -8.52
N GLY A 260 -23.84 13.94 -8.54
CA GLY A 260 -24.82 13.12 -9.27
C GLY A 260 -26.28 13.34 -8.83
N ASN A 261 -26.54 13.42 -7.51
CA ASN A 261 -27.90 13.69 -7.00
C ASN A 261 -28.40 15.10 -7.28
N ARG A 262 -27.51 16.11 -7.30
CA ARG A 262 -27.87 17.48 -7.68
C ARG A 262 -28.13 17.62 -9.19
N ALA A 263 -27.36 16.91 -10.02
CA ALA A 263 -27.58 16.87 -11.47
C ALA A 263 -28.91 16.18 -11.85
N LEU A 264 -29.34 15.16 -11.07
CA LEU A 264 -30.61 14.45 -11.28
C LEU A 264 -31.84 15.16 -10.68
N GLY A 265 -31.69 16.36 -10.10
CA GLY A 265 -32.80 17.10 -9.50
C GLY A 265 -33.45 16.41 -8.29
N ILE A 266 -32.78 15.42 -7.70
CA ILE A 266 -33.27 14.71 -6.51
C ILE A 266 -32.84 15.51 -5.28
N GLY A 267 -33.42 16.69 -5.12
CA GLY A 267 -33.42 17.40 -3.85
C GLY A 267 -34.39 16.70 -2.92
N HIS A 268 -33.88 16.00 -1.90
CA HIS A 268 -34.70 15.68 -0.74
C HIS A 268 -35.06 17.00 -0.05
N TRP A 269 -36.31 17.40 -0.18
CA TRP A 269 -36.97 18.25 0.80
C TRP A 269 -37.26 17.36 2.00
N GLU A 270 -36.43 17.46 3.04
CA GLU A 270 -36.75 17.34 4.48
C GLU A 270 -35.46 17.40 5.31
#